data_AF-A0A9E6DQQ6-F1
#
_entry.id   AF-A0A9E6DQQ6-F1
#
_cell.length_a   1.000
_cell.length_b   1.000
_cell.length_c   1.000
_cell.angle_alpha   90.00
_cell.angle_beta   90.00
_cell.angle_gamma   90.00
#
_symmetry.space_group_name_H-M   'P 1'
#
loop_
_entity.id
_entity.type
_entity.pdbx_description
1 polymer ?
#
loop_
_entity_poly.entity_id
_entity_poly.type
_entity_poly.pdbx_seq_one_letter_code
_entity_poly.pdbx_strand_id
1 'polypeptide(L)'
;LNVFMCTGFTRDTGQYFMKASPVRPGDYLEFHAEIDLLVGLSACPGGDCSSEHSSDTADCHPLEISVWIPDGSTRTKHEMPQLNAYDRSHGVG
;
A
#
# COMPACT_ATOMS: atom_id res chain seq x y z
N LEU A 1 -3.51 2.09 0.87
CA LEU A 1 -3.06 1.20 -0.23
C LEU A 1 -3.56 -0.21 0.07
N ASN A 2 -4.20 -0.88 -0.87
CA ASN A 2 -4.60 -2.29 -0.72
C ASN A 2 -3.43 -3.18 -1.20
N VAL A 3 -2.50 -3.46 -0.28
CA VAL A 3 -1.32 -4.29 -0.59
C VAL A 3 -1.79 -5.72 -0.91
N PHE A 4 -1.29 -6.28 -2.02
CA PHE A 4 -1.60 -7.62 -2.54
C PHE A 4 -3.06 -7.90 -2.96
N MET A 5 -4.01 -7.01 -2.71
CA MET A 5 -5.40 -7.22 -3.16
C MET A 5 -5.49 -7.19 -4.70
N CYS A 6 -6.11 -8.19 -5.32
CA CYS A 6 -6.28 -8.24 -6.77
C CYS A 6 -7.67 -7.74 -7.18
N THR A 7 -7.73 -6.52 -7.68
CA THR A 7 -8.98 -5.80 -7.93
C THR A 7 -9.01 -5.12 -9.28
N GLY A 8 -10.17 -4.61 -9.67
CA GLY A 8 -10.33 -3.83 -10.89
C GLY A 8 -11.77 -3.37 -11.07
N PHE A 9 -12.08 -2.90 -12.28
CA PHE A 9 -13.44 -2.56 -12.69
C PHE A 9 -13.90 -3.49 -13.81
N THR A 10 -15.13 -3.98 -13.73
CA THR A 10 -15.73 -4.81 -14.77
C THR A 10 -15.87 -4.00 -16.06
N ARG A 11 -15.64 -4.65 -17.21
CA ARG A 11 -15.60 -3.94 -18.50
C ARG A 11 -16.97 -3.47 -18.98
N ASP A 12 -18.02 -4.18 -18.60
CA ASP A 12 -19.39 -3.98 -19.05
C ASP A 12 -20.14 -2.91 -18.23
N THR A 13 -19.89 -2.87 -16.93
CA THR A 13 -20.66 -2.04 -15.98
C THR A 13 -19.80 -1.06 -15.18
N GLY A 14 -18.47 -1.20 -15.22
CA GLY A 14 -17.55 -0.37 -14.42
C GLY A 14 -17.66 -0.64 -12.92
N GLN A 15 -18.22 -1.77 -12.51
CA GLN A 15 -18.35 -2.14 -11.11
C GLN A 15 -17.00 -2.58 -10.55
N TYR A 16 -16.69 -2.16 -9.32
CA TYR A 16 -15.50 -2.61 -8.62
C TYR A 16 -15.61 -4.10 -8.31
N PHE A 17 -14.57 -4.86 -8.61
CA PHE A 17 -14.48 -6.28 -8.25
C PHE A 17 -13.18 -6.57 -7.52
N MET A 18 -13.18 -7.70 -6.84
CA MET A 18 -12.00 -8.35 -6.30
C MET A 18 -11.96 -9.80 -6.77
N LYS A 19 -10.79 -10.40 -6.71
CA LYS A 19 -10.58 -11.83 -6.95
C LYS A 19 -9.44 -12.32 -6.06
N ALA A 20 -9.32 -13.64 -5.95
CA ALA A 20 -8.22 -14.30 -5.24
C ALA A 20 -6.88 -13.67 -5.60
N SER A 21 -6.14 -13.25 -4.56
CA SER A 21 -4.82 -12.66 -4.74
C SER A 21 -3.83 -13.67 -5.34
N PRO A 22 -2.96 -13.24 -6.26
CA PRO A 22 -1.88 -14.08 -6.75
C PRO A 22 -0.72 -14.21 -5.74
N VAL A 23 -0.73 -13.46 -4.63
CA VAL A 23 0.38 -13.42 -3.66
C VAL A 23 0.64 -14.79 -3.02
N ARG A 24 1.90 -15.12 -2.79
CA ARG A 24 2.37 -16.34 -2.13
C ARG A 24 3.34 -16.00 -1.00
N PRO A 25 3.53 -16.90 -0.01
CA PRO A 25 4.57 -16.70 1.00
C PRO A 25 5.94 -16.48 0.34
N GLY A 26 6.60 -15.38 0.72
CA GLY A 26 7.87 -14.94 0.13
C GLY A 26 7.74 -13.80 -0.89
N ASP A 27 6.54 -13.55 -1.43
CA ASP A 27 6.29 -12.31 -2.18
C ASP A 27 6.33 -11.11 -1.22
N TYR A 28 6.95 -10.02 -1.66
CA TYR A 28 7.05 -8.79 -0.89
C TYR A 28 6.88 -7.55 -1.77
N LEU A 29 6.52 -6.44 -1.13
CA LEU A 29 6.57 -5.11 -1.72
C LEU A 29 7.43 -4.25 -0.81
N GLU A 30 8.49 -3.68 -1.37
CA GLU A 30 9.44 -2.84 -0.65
C GLU A 30 9.23 -1.37 -0.99
N PHE A 31 9.40 -0.50 0.01
CA PHE A 31 9.24 0.93 -0.11
C PHE A 31 10.49 1.64 0.38
N HIS A 32 10.90 2.69 -0.34
CA HIS A 32 11.84 3.69 0.17
C HIS A 32 11.06 4.84 0.81
N ALA A 33 11.35 5.14 2.08
CA ALA A 33 10.71 6.24 2.78
C ALA A 33 11.35 7.57 2.38
N GLU A 34 10.70 8.30 1.47
CA GLU A 34 11.15 9.61 0.99
C GLU A 34 11.15 10.69 2.10
N ILE A 35 10.25 10.55 3.08
CA ILE A 35 10.10 11.39 4.26
C ILE A 35 9.93 10.50 5.50
N ASP A 36 9.95 11.09 6.70
CA ASP A 36 9.58 10.38 7.92
C ASP A 36 8.10 9.95 7.88
N LEU A 37 7.83 8.66 8.12
CA LEU A 37 6.50 8.06 8.06
C LEU A 37 6.13 7.37 9.37
N LEU A 38 4.87 7.51 9.77
CA LEU A 38 4.20 6.59 10.68
C LEU A 38 3.44 5.56 9.85
N VAL A 39 3.87 4.30 9.88
CA VAL A 39 3.27 3.22 9.08
C VAL A 39 2.28 2.43 9.92
N GLY A 40 1.08 2.21 9.38
CA GLY A 40 0.08 1.29 9.92
C GLY A 40 -0.30 0.26 8.86
N LEU A 41 -0.39 -1.01 9.27
CA LEU A 41 -0.81 -2.11 8.42
C LEU A 41 -1.84 -2.97 9.15
N SER A 42 -2.90 -3.33 8.42
CA SER A 42 -3.96 -4.20 8.92
C SER A 42 -3.99 -5.45 8.05
N ALA A 43 -3.94 -6.62 8.67
CA ALA A 43 -4.21 -7.88 7.98
C ALA A 43 -5.73 -7.98 7.76
N CYS A 44 -6.16 -7.92 6.51
CA CYS A 44 -7.57 -7.87 6.13
C CYS A 44 -8.29 -9.16 6.59
N PRO A 45 -9.47 -9.07 7.21
CA PRO A 45 -10.27 -10.24 7.58
C PRO A 45 -10.83 -10.98 6.36
N GLY A 46 -10.66 -10.46 5.13
CA GLY A 46 -10.99 -11.16 3.90
C GLY A 46 -9.90 -12.12 3.39
N GLY A 47 -8.77 -12.26 4.09
CA GLY A 47 -7.65 -13.09 3.65
C GLY A 47 -7.14 -12.69 2.26
N ASP A 48 -7.10 -13.64 1.34
CA ASP A 48 -6.70 -13.43 -0.07
C ASP A 48 -7.82 -12.85 -0.95
N CYS A 49 -8.99 -12.57 -0.38
CA CYS A 49 -10.19 -12.06 -1.05
C CYS A 49 -10.77 -13.00 -2.12
N SER A 50 -10.56 -14.32 -1.99
CA SER A 50 -11.07 -15.33 -2.93
C SER A 50 -12.58 -15.62 -2.84
N SER A 51 -13.20 -15.35 -1.69
CA SER A 51 -14.62 -15.64 -1.43
C SER A 51 -15.49 -14.37 -1.52
N GLU A 52 -15.55 -13.56 -0.46
CA GLU A 52 -16.36 -12.34 -0.37
C GLU A 52 -15.67 -11.24 0.44
N HIS A 53 -16.19 -10.00 0.38
CA HIS A 53 -15.61 -8.85 1.06
C HIS A 53 -15.80 -9.01 2.57
N SER A 54 -14.70 -9.08 3.34
CA SER A 54 -14.74 -9.24 4.81
C SER A 54 -15.53 -10.46 5.24
N SER A 55 -14.86 -11.60 5.38
CA SER A 55 -15.51 -12.87 5.71
C SER A 55 -14.97 -13.41 7.02
N ASP A 56 -15.86 -13.68 7.97
CA ASP A 56 -15.51 -14.38 9.23
C ASP A 56 -15.03 -15.83 9.00
N THR A 57 -15.08 -16.31 7.75
CA THR A 57 -14.66 -17.65 7.34
C THR A 57 -13.42 -17.66 6.45
N ALA A 58 -12.86 -16.48 6.09
CA ALA A 58 -11.66 -16.45 5.27
C ALA A 58 -10.44 -16.91 6.06
N ASP A 59 -9.61 -17.75 5.42
CA ASP A 59 -8.31 -18.11 5.97
C ASP A 59 -7.41 -16.88 5.99
N CYS A 60 -7.18 -16.36 7.20
CA CYS A 60 -6.36 -15.19 7.42
C CYS A 60 -4.95 -15.59 7.85
N HIS A 61 -3.98 -14.81 7.40
CA HIS A 61 -2.57 -15.00 7.69
C HIS A 61 -1.95 -13.68 8.17
N PRO A 62 -0.90 -13.73 9.02
CA PRO A 62 -0.20 -12.52 9.43
C PRO A 62 0.52 -11.86 8.25
N LEU A 63 0.73 -10.55 8.34
CA LEU A 63 1.63 -9.79 7.47
C LEU A 63 2.83 -9.31 8.28
N GLU A 64 4.00 -9.32 7.67
CA GLU A 64 5.25 -8.86 8.29
C GLU A 64 5.66 -7.49 7.72
N ILE A 65 6.13 -6.60 8.60
CA ILE A 65 6.84 -5.39 8.22
C ILE A 65 8.24 -5.49 8.79
N SER A 66 9.25 -5.35 7.92
CA SER A 66 10.64 -5.19 8.31
C SER A 66 11.12 -3.79 7.92
N VAL A 67 11.90 -3.15 8.79
CA VAL A 67 12.45 -1.80 8.54
C VAL A 67 13.97 -1.92 8.41
N TRP A 68 14.49 -1.40 7.30
CA TRP A 68 15.93 -1.42 6.98
C TRP A 68 16.47 0.00 6.97
N ILE A 69 17.67 0.19 7.53
CA ILE A 69 18.38 1.46 7.49
C ILE A 69 19.58 1.29 6.55
N PRO A 70 19.62 2.00 5.40
CA PRO A 70 20.74 1.89 4.50
C PRO A 70 22.00 2.53 5.10
N ASP A 71 23.16 2.21 4.53
CA ASP A 71 24.44 2.75 4.98
C ASP A 71 24.47 4.29 4.91
N GLY A 72 25.42 4.89 5.63
CA GLY A 72 25.54 6.35 5.71
C GLY A 72 25.74 7.04 4.36
N SER A 73 26.48 6.44 3.42
CA SER A 73 26.77 7.03 2.11
C SER A 73 25.53 7.08 1.21
N THR A 74 24.68 6.07 1.30
CA THR A 74 23.39 6.03 0.61
C THR A 74 22.44 7.07 1.19
N ARG A 75 22.36 7.17 2.53
CA ARG A 75 21.51 8.17 3.21
C ARG A 75 21.89 9.61 2.88
N THR A 76 23.18 9.93 2.77
CA THR A 76 23.62 11.30 2.43
C THR A 76 23.27 11.74 1.01
N LYS A 77 22.94 10.80 0.12
CA LYS A 77 22.49 11.10 -1.25
C LYS A 77 20.97 11.31 -1.34
N HIS A 78 20.24 11.02 -0.27
CA HIS A 78 18.79 11.18 -0.24
C HIS A 78 18.43 12.66 -0.11
N GLU A 79 17.70 13.19 -1.10
CA GLU A 79 17.14 14.54 -1.04
C GLU A 79 15.66 14.45 -0.69
N MET A 80 15.29 14.90 0.50
CA MET A 80 13.90 14.85 0.95
C MET A 80 13.02 15.75 0.05
N PRO A 81 11.92 15.24 -0.52
CA PRO A 81 11.06 16.03 -1.37
C PRO A 81 10.43 17.18 -0.60
N GLN A 82 10.36 18.35 -1.24
CA GLN A 82 9.73 19.52 -0.67
C GLN A 82 8.20 19.44 -0.80
N LEU A 83 7.50 20.15 0.10
CA LEU A 83 6.06 20.34 -0.04
C LEU A 83 5.74 21.05 -1.36
N ASN A 84 4.53 20.83 -1.87
CA ASN A 84 4.08 21.47 -3.09
C ASN A 84 4.13 23.02 -2.94
N ALA A 85 4.77 23.69 -3.91
CA ALA A 85 5.00 25.12 -3.89
C ALA A 85 3.82 25.96 -4.41
N TYR A 86 2.62 25.38 -4.56
CA TYR A 86 1.41 26.14 -4.83
C TYR A 86 1.28 27.27 -3.81
N ASP A 87 1.04 28.48 -4.29
CA ASP A 87 1.04 29.70 -3.47
C ASP A 87 -0.08 29.73 -2.43
N ARG A 88 -1.08 28.85 -2.58
CA ARG A 88 -2.29 28.77 -1.75
C ARG A 88 -3.05 30.09 -1.69
N SER A 89 -2.82 30.99 -2.66
CA SER A 89 -3.50 32.27 -2.73
C SER A 89 -4.95 32.10 -3.16
N HIS A 90 -5.26 31.02 -3.89
CA HIS A 90 -6.58 30.78 -4.48
C HIS A 90 -7.12 31.99 -5.26
N GLY A 91 -6.24 32.87 -5.77
CA GLY A 91 -6.61 34.10 -6.49
C GLY A 91 -7.02 35.28 -5.60
N VAL A 92 -6.81 35.23 -4.28
CA VAL A 92 -7.11 36.33 -3.33
C VAL A 92 -5.85 36.97 -2.71
N GLY A 93 -4.84 37.20 -3.55
CA GLY A 93 -3.63 37.96 -3.20
C GLY A 93 -3.74 39.46 -3.48
#